data_AF-A0A7X3PLW9-F1
#
_entry.id   AF-A0A7X3PLW9-F1
#
_cell.length_a   1.000
_cell.length_b   1.000
_cell.length_c   1.000
_cell.angle_alpha   90.00
_cell.angle_beta   90.00
_cell.angle_gamma   90.00
#
_symmetry.space_group_name_H-M   'P 1'
#
loop_
_entity.id
_entity.type
_entity.pdbx_description
1 polymer ?
#
loop_
_entity_poly.entity_id
_entity_poly.type
_entity_poly.pdbx_seq_one_letter_code
_entity_poly.pdbx_strand_id
1 'polypeptide(L)' 'SRRSFMCYFSKMVVKKQGRMRVYACTLVDDDDSFDLGGSLAESLGKRVMLRHHRCYSCFAYGSSCSELA' A
#
# COMPACT_ATOMS: atom_id res chain seq x y z
N SER A 1 -10.29 11.84 -4.52
CA SER A 1 -8.98 12.38 -4.08
C SER A 1 -8.04 11.22 -3.78
N ARG A 2 -6.70 11.39 -3.80
CA ARG A 2 -5.75 10.30 -3.40
C ARG A 2 -6.05 9.72 -2.01
N ARG A 3 -6.60 10.55 -1.12
CA ARG A 3 -7.02 10.14 0.24
C ARG A 3 -8.12 9.08 0.26
N SER A 4 -8.86 8.94 -0.83
CA SER A 4 -9.97 7.98 -0.95
C SER A 4 -9.49 6.55 -1.20
N PHE A 5 -8.22 6.34 -1.57
CA PHE A 5 -7.71 5.00 -1.86
C PHE A 5 -7.16 4.33 -0.61
N MET A 6 -7.49 3.05 -0.43
CA MET A 6 -7.01 2.22 0.67
C MET A 6 -5.50 2.30 0.89
N CYS A 7 -4.70 2.33 -0.19
CA CYS A 7 -3.24 2.41 -0.13
C CYS A 7 -2.71 3.70 0.52
N TYR A 8 -3.54 4.73 0.66
CA TYR A 8 -3.18 5.99 1.33
C TYR A 8 -3.29 5.87 2.85
N PHE A 9 -4.46 5.47 3.35
CA PHE A 9 -4.76 5.50 4.79
C PHE A 9 -4.52 4.17 5.50
N SER A 10 -4.63 3.03 4.81
CA SER A 10 -4.37 1.71 5.38
C SER A 10 -2.90 1.31 5.22
N LYS A 11 -2.45 0.37 6.04
CA LYS A 11 -1.09 -0.19 6.04
C LYS A 11 -1.15 -1.69 6.23
N MET A 12 -0.33 -2.41 5.48
CA MET A 12 -0.40 -3.87 5.37
C MET A 12 0.92 -4.43 5.88
N VAL A 13 0.86 -5.34 6.85
CA VAL A 13 2.07 -5.95 7.40
C VAL A 13 2.31 -7.27 6.68
N VAL A 14 3.42 -7.37 5.96
CA VAL A 14 3.79 -8.51 5.12
C VAL A 14 5.05 -9.16 5.68
N LYS A 15 5.06 -10.50 5.76
CA LYS A 15 6.27 -11.26 6.07
C LYS A 15 7.04 -11.55 4.78
N LYS A 16 8.08 -10.76 4.49
CA LYS A 16 8.95 -10.92 3.31
C LYS A 16 10.31 -11.45 3.77
N GLN A 17 10.71 -12.62 3.26
CA GLN A 17 12.00 -13.25 3.59
C GLN A 17 12.27 -13.35 5.11
N GLY A 18 11.27 -13.76 5.88
CA GLY A 18 11.38 -13.92 7.33
C GLY A 18 11.31 -12.62 8.13
N ARG A 19 11.19 -11.44 7.48
CA ARG A 19 11.11 -10.13 8.14
C ARG A 19 9.71 -9.55 7.98
N MET A 20 9.19 -8.94 9.05
CA MET A 20 7.94 -8.17 8.98
C MET A 20 8.24 -6.79 8.40
N ARG A 21 7.49 -6.42 7.37
CA ARG A 21 7.60 -5.15 6.65
C ARG A 21 6.22 -4.52 6.51
N VAL A 22 6.16 -3.20 6.52
CA VAL A 22 4.93 -2.46 6.31
C VAL A 22 4.87 -2.03 4.86
N TYR A 23 3.87 -2.49 4.12
CA TYR A 23 3.62 -2.12 2.73
C TYR A 23 2.39 -1.23 2.60
N ALA A 24 2.34 -0.48 1.49
CA ALA A 24 1.17 0.34 1.16
C ALA A 24 -0.07 -0.50 0.78
N CYS A 25 0.14 -1.66 0.15
CA CYS A 25 -0.90 -2.60 -0.25
C CYS A 25 -0.29 -4.00 -0.37
N THR A 26 -1.06 -5.05 -0.07
CA THR A 26 -0.60 -6.45 -0.21
C THR A 26 -0.41 -6.85 -1.67
N LEU A 27 -1.02 -6.14 -2.62
CA LEU A 27 -0.89 -6.42 -4.04
C LEU A 27 0.39 -5.87 -4.66
N VAL A 28 1.23 -5.14 -3.93
CA VAL A 28 2.43 -4.47 -4.50
C VAL A 28 3.71 -4.87 -3.74
N ASP A 29 3.69 -6.05 -3.13
CA ASP A 29 4.80 -6.61 -2.36
C ASP A 29 6.01 -7.02 -3.23
N ASP A 30 5.81 -7.06 -4.56
CA ASP A 30 6.82 -7.30 -5.59
C ASP A 30 7.65 -6.06 -5.95
N ASP A 31 7.22 -4.86 -5.54
CA ASP A 31 7.94 -3.61 -5.79
C ASP A 31 8.37 -2.96 -4.47
N ASP A 32 9.68 -2.91 -4.22
CA ASP A 32 10.26 -2.38 -2.99
C ASP A 32 10.01 -0.87 -2.80
N SER A 33 9.59 -0.13 -3.83
CA SER A 33 9.16 1.26 -3.66
C SER A 33 7.85 1.41 -2.87
N PHE A 34 7.13 0.31 -2.65
CA PHE A 34 5.97 0.24 -1.76
C PHE A 34 6.29 -0.32 -0.38
N ASP A 35 7.54 -0.69 -0.10
CA ASP A 35 8.01 -1.03 1.23
C ASP A 35 8.16 0.25 2.06
N LEU A 36 7.24 0.42 2.99
CA LEU A 36 7.15 1.60 3.84
C LEU A 36 7.96 1.47 5.13
N GLY A 37 8.66 0.36 5.37
CA GLY A 37 9.59 0.24 6.48
C GLY A 37 9.33 -0.92 7.43
N GLY A 38 10.05 -0.90 8.57
CA GLY A 38 9.96 -1.94 9.60
C GLY A 38 8.90 -1.68 10.66
N SER A 39 8.27 -0.51 10.67
CA SER A 39 7.30 -0.12 11.69
C SER A 39 6.19 0.77 11.13
N LEU A 40 5.07 0.84 11.84
CA LEU A 40 3.99 1.76 11.49
C LEU A 40 4.45 3.22 11.53
N ALA A 41 5.24 3.61 12.54
CA ALA A 41 5.76 4.97 12.67
C ALA A 41 6.60 5.40 11.46
N GLU A 42 7.50 4.53 10.98
CA GLU A 42 8.29 4.79 9.75
C GLU A 42 7.37 4.95 8.52
N SER A 43 6.30 4.17 8.45
CA SER A 43 5.41 4.16 7.28
C SER A 43 4.60 5.44 7.10
N LEU A 44 4.31 6.19 8.17
CA LEU A 44 3.45 7.37 8.15
C LEU A 44 4.07 8.56 7.40
N GLY A 45 5.41 8.64 7.35
CA GLY A 45 6.12 9.70 6.65
C GLY A 45 6.33 9.45 5.15
N LYS A 46 6.00 8.26 4.64
CA LYS A 46 6.32 7.85 3.28
C LYS A 46 5.17 8.11 2.32
N ARG A 47 5.49 8.76 1.19
CA ARG A 47 4.53 9.07 0.13
C ARG A 47 4.33 7.85 -0.78
N VAL A 48 3.09 7.38 -0.89
CA VAL A 48 2.71 6.29 -1.80
C VAL A 48 2.39 6.83 -3.20
N MET A 49 3.09 6.33 -4.20
CA MET A 49 2.87 6.68 -5.62
C MET A 49 2.11 5.55 -6.32
N LEU A 50 0.92 5.86 -6.87
CA LEU A 50 0.05 4.88 -7.55
C LEU A 50 0.55 4.56 -8.97
N ARG A 51 1.74 3.97 -9.08
CA ARG A 51 2.43 3.71 -10.36
C ARG A 51 2.58 2.23 -10.72
N HIS A 52 2.22 1.32 -9.81
CA HIS A 52 2.31 -0.11 -10.08
C HIS A 52 1.22 -0.53 -11.06
N HIS A 53 1.47 -1.51 -11.93
CA HIS A 53 0.46 -1.99 -12.87
C HIS A 53 -0.81 -2.48 -12.15
N ARG A 54 -0.69 -3.06 -10.95
CA ARG A 54 -1.81 -3.47 -10.10
C ARG A 54 -2.54 -2.30 -9.42
N CYS A 55 -1.92 -1.12 -9.31
CA CYS A 55 -2.62 0.08 -8.83
C CYS A 55 -3.70 0.55 -9.82
N TYR A 56 -3.55 0.24 -11.12
CA TYR A 56 -4.49 0.67 -12.15
C TYR A 56 -5.90 0.15 -11.88
N SER A 57 -6.03 -1.10 -11.42
CA SER A 57 -7.32 -1.70 -11.06
C SER A 57 -8.09 -0.86 -10.04
N CYS A 58 -7.42 -0.35 -9.01
CA CYS A 58 -8.05 0.47 -7.99
C CYS A 58 -8.25 1.93 -8.43
N PHE A 59 -7.24 2.55 -9.04
CA PHE A 59 -7.28 3.97 -9.37
C PHE A 59 -8.18 4.28 -10.59
N ALA A 60 -8.14 3.45 -11.63
CA ALA A 60 -8.91 3.68 -12.86
C ALA A 60 -10.36 3.23 -12.72
N TYR A 61 -10.63 2.13 -12.01
CA TYR A 61 -11.97 1.55 -11.88
C TYR A 61 -12.63 1.79 -10.52
N GLY A 62 -11.96 2.50 -9.60
CA GLY A 62 -12.52 2.78 -8.27
C GLY A 62 -12.64 1.55 -7.37
N SER A 63 -12.04 0.41 -7.73
CA SER A 63 -12.09 -0.81 -6.94
C SER A 63 -11.35 -0.65 -5.61
N SER A 64 -11.95 -1.13 -4.53
CA SER A 64 -11.38 -1.11 -3.19
C SER A 64 -11.47 -2.50 -2.57
N CYS A 65 -10.41 -2.92 -1.87
CA CYS A 65 -10.44 -4.10 -0.99
C CYS A 65 -10.85 -3.73 0.45
N SER A 66 -11.39 -2.53 0.65
CA SER A 66 -11.86 -2.04 1.94
C SER A 66 -13.38 -1.89 1.91
N GLU A 67 -14.03 -2.33 2.98
CA GLU A 67 -15.47 -2.16 3.25
C GLU A 67 -15.84 -0.71 3.64
N LEU A 68 -14.86 0.20 3.73
CA LEU A 68 -15.11 1.62 3.95
C LEU A 68 -15.66 2.20 2.64
N ALA A 69 -16.98 2.29 2.56
CA ALA A 69 -17.72 2.95 1.49
C ALA A 69 -17.51 4.48 1.51
#